data_AF-A0A3M0Z133-F1
#
_entry.id   AF-A0A3M0Z133-F1
#
_cell.length_a   1.000
_cell.length_b   1.000
_cell.length_c   1.000
_cell.angle_alpha   90.00
_cell.angle_beta   90.00
_cell.angle_gamma   90.00
#
_symmetry.space_group_name_H-M   'P 1'
#
loop_
_entity.id
_entity.type
_entity.pdbx_description
1 polymer ?
#
loop_
_entity_poly.entity_id
_entity_poly.type
_entity_poly.pdbx_seq_one_letter_code
_entity_poly.pdbx_strand_id
1 'polypeptide(L)'
;MHPVTRPPMPTRQRSGIRGAAALAAAALLAACATATPLPEAGSPAARLYAQRCGACHAVPHPKRLDFARWQATLKLMEERMAQRGLPPLSPEERRTLLAYLRRNAR
;
A
#
# COMPACT_ATOMS: atom_id res chain seq x y z
N MET A 1 24.18 11.86 59.11
CA MET A 1 24.21 11.26 57.76
C MET A 1 25.36 10.26 57.75
N HIS A 2 25.05 8.96 57.73
CA HIS A 2 26.05 7.87 57.86
C HIS A 2 26.54 7.41 56.49
N PRO A 3 27.83 7.05 56.33
CA PRO A 3 28.32 6.45 55.10
C PRO A 3 27.81 5.01 54.97
N VAL A 4 27.08 4.73 53.88
CA VAL A 4 26.67 3.37 53.51
C VAL A 4 27.76 2.77 52.62
N THR A 5 28.58 1.88 53.17
CA THR A 5 29.52 1.05 52.41
C THR A 5 28.75 -0.09 51.74
N ARG A 6 28.84 -0.20 50.41
CA ARG A 6 28.26 -1.32 49.65
C ARG A 6 29.24 -2.49 49.62
N PRO A 7 28.78 -3.75 49.76
CA PRO A 7 29.63 -4.92 49.62
C PRO A 7 30.05 -5.14 48.14
N PRO A 8 31.16 -5.84 47.87
CA PRO A 8 31.58 -6.17 46.51
C PRO A 8 30.63 -7.19 45.87
N MET A 9 30.35 -6.97 44.58
CA MET A 9 29.51 -7.83 43.75
C MET A 9 30.21 -9.16 43.43
N PRO A 10 29.53 -10.31 43.46
CA PRO A 10 30.09 -11.56 42.99
C PRO A 10 30.24 -11.53 41.46
N THR A 11 31.47 -11.70 40.97
CA THR A 11 31.73 -12.07 39.58
C THR A 11 31.28 -13.50 39.37
N ARG A 12 30.19 -13.71 38.62
CA ARG A 12 29.81 -15.05 38.19
C ARG A 12 29.52 -15.10 36.69
N GLN A 13 30.58 -15.53 36.01
CA GLN A 13 30.61 -16.64 35.07
C GLN A 13 29.82 -16.47 33.77
N ARG A 14 30.58 -16.17 32.71
CA ARG A 14 30.24 -16.39 31.31
C ARG A 14 29.80 -17.86 31.12
N SER A 15 28.51 -18.07 30.97
CA SER A 15 27.98 -19.32 30.43
C SER A 15 27.29 -18.99 29.11
N GLY A 16 28.00 -19.32 28.03
CA GLY A 16 27.45 -19.29 26.69
C GLY A 16 26.27 -20.24 26.59
N ILE A 17 25.14 -19.72 26.16
CA ILE A 17 24.04 -20.53 25.64
C ILE A 17 23.74 -19.96 24.25
N ARG A 18 24.64 -20.27 23.32
CA ARG A 18 24.37 -20.17 21.88
C ARG A 18 23.30 -21.21 21.58
N GLY A 19 22.03 -20.82 21.53
CA GLY A 19 20.96 -21.79 21.27
C GLY A 19 19.56 -21.24 21.01
N ALA A 20 19.24 -20.00 21.40
CA ALA A 20 17.88 -19.46 21.23
C ALA A 20 17.69 -18.54 19.99
N ALA A 21 18.76 -18.24 19.23
CA ALA A 21 18.69 -17.26 18.14
C ALA A 21 18.18 -17.82 16.80
N ALA A 22 18.15 -19.15 16.62
CA ALA A 22 17.87 -19.74 15.31
C ALA A 22 16.37 -19.84 14.96
N LEU A 23 15.47 -19.91 15.95
CA LEU A 23 14.03 -20.04 15.69
C LEU A 23 13.30 -18.70 15.48
N ALA A 24 13.91 -17.57 15.87
CA ALA A 24 13.33 -16.24 15.67
C ALA A 24 13.58 -15.66 14.26
N ALA A 25 14.49 -16.24 13.48
CA ALA A 25 14.89 -15.71 12.17
C ALA A 25 13.96 -16.13 11.01
N ALA A 26 13.19 -17.22 11.16
CA ALA A 26 12.37 -17.77 10.08
C ALA A 26 11.01 -17.07 9.87
N ALA A 27 10.52 -16.32 10.86
CA ALA A 27 9.20 -15.66 10.80
C ALA A 27 9.20 -14.30 10.07
N LEU A 28 10.37 -13.78 9.69
CA LEU A 28 10.51 -12.44 9.09
C LEU A 28 10.35 -12.41 7.55
N LEU A 29 10.23 -13.56 6.89
CA LEU A 29 10.24 -13.65 5.42
C LEU A 29 8.86 -13.89 4.77
N ALA A 30 7.78 -13.99 5.56
CA ALA A 30 6.44 -14.33 5.05
C ALA A 30 5.48 -13.14 4.89
N ALA A 31 5.98 -11.90 4.96
CA ALA A 31 5.16 -10.70 4.73
C ALA A 31 5.09 -10.35 3.24
N CYS A 32 4.67 -11.30 2.39
CA CYS A 32 4.34 -11.01 1.01
C CYS A 32 2.91 -10.44 0.99
N ALA A 33 2.78 -9.11 1.01
CA ALA A 33 1.47 -8.47 0.89
C ALA A 33 0.85 -8.84 -0.47
N THR A 34 -0.16 -9.72 -0.46
CA THR A 34 -0.89 -10.11 -1.66
C THR A 34 -1.72 -8.94 -2.15
N ALA A 35 -1.17 -8.12 -3.04
CA ALA A 35 -1.93 -7.09 -3.73
C ALA A 35 -3.03 -7.76 -4.56
N THR A 36 -4.30 -7.42 -4.31
CA THR A 36 -5.40 -7.89 -5.16
C THR A 36 -5.20 -7.34 -6.57
N PRO A 37 -5.09 -8.21 -7.59
CA PRO A 37 -4.92 -7.74 -8.96
C PRO A 37 -6.14 -6.94 -9.41
N LEU A 38 -5.91 -5.96 -10.29
CA LEU A 38 -7.02 -5.24 -10.92
C LEU A 38 -7.87 -6.21 -11.76
N PRO A 39 -9.21 -6.04 -11.78
CA PRO A 39 -10.06 -6.73 -12.74
C PRO A 39 -9.58 -6.50 -14.18
N GLU A 40 -9.71 -7.50 -15.04
CA GLU A 40 -9.27 -7.40 -16.44
C GLU A 40 -7.79 -6.92 -16.58
N ALA A 41 -6.87 -7.28 -15.67
CA ALA A 41 -5.52 -6.69 -15.59
C ALA A 41 -4.71 -6.63 -16.92
N GLY A 42 -4.95 -7.55 -17.86
CA GLY A 42 -4.34 -7.58 -19.18
C GLY A 42 -5.02 -6.68 -20.23
N SER A 43 -6.12 -6.02 -19.90
CA SER A 43 -6.87 -5.18 -20.84
C SER A 43 -6.24 -3.80 -21.01
N PRO A 44 -6.40 -3.15 -22.19
CA PRO A 44 -5.99 -1.77 -22.36
C PRO A 44 -6.61 -0.82 -21.34
N ALA A 45 -7.87 -1.07 -20.93
CA ALA A 45 -8.58 -0.23 -19.98
C ALA A 45 -8.03 -0.35 -18.55
N ALA A 46 -7.68 -1.57 -18.11
CA ALA A 46 -7.05 -1.78 -16.81
C ALA A 46 -5.65 -1.12 -16.75
N ARG A 47 -4.87 -1.22 -17.84
CA ARG A 47 -3.58 -0.53 -17.96
C ARG A 47 -3.74 0.99 -17.91
N LEU A 48 -4.70 1.54 -18.65
CA LEU A 48 -5.00 2.96 -18.62
C LEU A 48 -5.39 3.42 -17.21
N TYR A 49 -6.23 2.65 -16.51
CA TYR A 49 -6.63 2.93 -15.14
C TYR A 49 -5.43 2.96 -14.19
N ALA A 50 -4.57 1.94 -14.25
CA ALA A 50 -3.35 1.89 -13.44
C ALA A 50 -2.40 3.07 -13.76
N GLN A 51 -2.21 3.39 -15.04
CA GLN A 51 -1.32 4.45 -15.48
C GLN A 51 -1.80 5.84 -15.08
N ARG A 52 -3.08 6.17 -15.35
CA ARG A 52 -3.62 7.51 -15.09
C ARG A 52 -3.95 7.72 -13.62
N CYS A 53 -4.58 6.75 -12.96
CA CYS A 53 -5.01 6.88 -11.57
C CYS A 53 -3.94 6.46 -10.55
N GLY A 54 -2.89 5.76 -10.98
CA GLY A 54 -1.72 5.43 -10.16
C GLY A 54 -0.59 6.47 -10.22
N ALA A 55 -0.75 7.55 -10.98
CA ALA A 55 0.32 8.53 -11.23
C ALA A 55 0.74 9.32 -9.97
N CYS A 56 -0.10 9.38 -8.93
CA CYS A 56 0.20 10.12 -7.69
C CYS A 56 0.32 9.25 -6.44
N HIS A 57 -0.37 8.11 -6.40
CA HIS A 57 -0.45 7.22 -5.25
C HIS A 57 -0.95 5.85 -5.69
N ALA A 58 -1.03 4.89 -4.77
CA ALA A 58 -1.57 3.56 -5.06
C ALA A 58 -2.99 3.65 -5.66
N VAL A 59 -3.22 2.86 -6.71
CA VAL A 59 -4.51 2.85 -7.41
C VAL A 59 -5.57 2.12 -6.55
N PRO A 60 -6.73 2.72 -6.30
CA PRO A 60 -7.79 2.03 -5.58
C PRO A 60 -8.39 0.89 -6.42
N HIS A 61 -8.73 -0.24 -5.79
CA HIS A 61 -9.34 -1.36 -6.50
C HIS A 61 -10.78 -0.99 -6.93
N PRO A 62 -11.23 -1.30 -8.18
CA PRO A 62 -12.55 -0.91 -8.69
C PRO A 62 -13.74 -1.34 -7.80
N LYS A 63 -13.66 -2.51 -7.17
CA LYS A 63 -14.68 -3.00 -6.20
C LYS A 63 -14.78 -2.19 -4.89
N ARG A 64 -13.99 -1.15 -4.66
CA ARG A 64 -14.11 -0.31 -3.44
C ARG A 64 -15.37 0.56 -3.45
N LEU A 65 -15.75 1.08 -4.62
CA LEU A 65 -16.88 2.01 -4.79
C LEU A 65 -17.92 1.43 -5.75
N ASP A 66 -19.18 1.86 -5.58
CA ASP A 66 -20.21 1.71 -6.62
C ASP A 66 -19.93 2.70 -7.76
N PHE A 67 -20.61 2.52 -8.90
CA PHE A 67 -20.32 3.33 -10.10
C PHE A 67 -20.62 4.82 -9.90
N ALA A 68 -21.69 5.19 -9.18
CA ALA A 68 -22.03 6.60 -8.94
C ALA A 68 -20.93 7.31 -8.13
N ARG A 69 -20.42 6.66 -7.08
CA ARG A 69 -19.28 7.18 -6.31
C ARG A 69 -18.00 7.23 -7.14
N TRP A 70 -17.79 6.30 -8.06
CA TRP A 70 -16.66 6.37 -9.00
C TRP A 70 -16.74 7.56 -9.94
N GLN A 71 -17.93 7.91 -10.45
CA GLN A 71 -18.10 9.10 -11.29
C GLN A 71 -17.72 10.39 -10.53
N ALA A 72 -18.19 10.53 -9.29
CA ALA A 72 -17.82 11.65 -8.42
C ALA A 72 -16.31 11.65 -8.11
N THR A 73 -15.74 10.48 -7.83
CA THR A 73 -14.30 10.32 -7.55
C THR A 73 -13.44 10.69 -8.75
N LEU A 74 -13.82 10.29 -9.97
CA LEU A 74 -13.07 10.61 -11.17
C LEU A 74 -13.04 12.13 -11.40
N LYS A 75 -14.19 12.80 -11.25
CA LYS A 75 -14.27 14.27 -11.32
C LYS A 75 -13.34 14.93 -10.30
N LEU A 76 -13.39 14.48 -9.04
CA LEU A 76 -12.50 14.99 -8.00
C LEU A 76 -11.03 14.79 -8.36
N MET A 77 -10.66 13.62 -8.88
CA MET A 77 -9.27 13.35 -9.26
C MET A 77 -8.80 14.19 -10.45
N GLU A 78 -9.66 14.47 -11.44
CA GLU A 78 -9.35 15.40 -12.53
C GLU A 78 -9.03 16.81 -11.97
N GLU A 79 -9.79 17.29 -10.99
CA GLU A 79 -9.50 18.56 -10.29
C GLU A 79 -8.16 18.50 -9.53
N ARG A 80 -7.85 17.38 -8.85
CA ARG A 80 -6.56 17.19 -8.16
C ARG A 80 -5.38 17.04 -9.12
N MET A 81 -5.59 16.47 -10.30
CA MET A 81 -4.58 16.40 -11.36
C MET A 81 -4.22 17.81 -11.82
N ALA A 82 -5.23 18.64 -12.10
CA ALA A 82 -5.02 20.03 -12.49
C ALA A 82 -4.26 20.84 -11.41
N GLN A 83 -4.63 20.70 -10.13
CA GLN A 83 -3.93 21.36 -9.02
C GLN A 83 -2.47 20.95 -8.88
N ARG A 84 -2.10 19.76 -9.36
CA ARG A 84 -0.71 19.24 -9.35
C ARG A 84 0.02 19.50 -10.67
N GLY A 85 -0.59 20.18 -11.64
CA GLY A 85 -0.01 20.42 -12.95
C GLY A 85 0.13 19.16 -13.81
N LEU A 86 -0.64 18.09 -13.51
CA LEU A 86 -0.65 16.89 -14.33
C LEU A 86 -1.51 17.09 -15.60
N PRO A 87 -1.13 16.48 -16.74
CA PRO A 87 -1.93 16.53 -17.94
C PRO A 87 -3.36 16.01 -17.69
N PRO A 88 -4.40 16.72 -18.16
CA PRO A 88 -5.78 16.29 -17.98
C PRO A 88 -6.04 14.97 -18.70
N LEU A 89 -7.13 14.29 -18.31
CA LEU A 89 -7.61 13.14 -19.09
C LEU A 89 -8.16 13.63 -20.43
N SER A 90 -7.80 12.94 -21.51
CA SER A 90 -8.49 13.17 -22.77
C SER A 90 -9.95 12.70 -22.68
N PRO A 91 -10.86 13.20 -23.54
CA PRO A 91 -12.23 12.72 -23.56
C PRO A 91 -12.35 11.20 -23.78
N GLU A 92 -11.46 10.61 -24.57
CA GLU A 92 -11.43 9.17 -24.83
C GLU A 92 -10.92 8.37 -23.63
N GLU A 93 -9.86 8.85 -22.97
CA GLU A 93 -9.37 8.24 -21.74
C GLU A 93 -10.48 8.24 -20.68
N ARG A 94 -11.14 9.38 -20.51
CA ARG A 94 -12.21 9.54 -19.53
C ARG A 94 -13.38 8.60 -19.80
N ARG A 95 -13.80 8.45 -21.06
CA ARG A 95 -14.83 7.46 -21.46
C ARG A 95 -14.40 6.03 -21.15
N THR A 96 -13.18 5.67 -21.52
CA THR A 96 -12.61 4.33 -21.29
C THR A 96 -12.57 4.01 -19.79
N LEU A 97 -12.11 4.94 -18.97
CA LEU A 97 -12.04 4.78 -17.51
C LEU A 97 -13.43 4.62 -16.89
N LEU A 98 -14.41 5.45 -17.27
CA LEU A 98 -15.78 5.29 -16.79
C LEU A 98 -16.40 3.97 -17.21
N ALA A 99 -16.19 3.54 -18.45
CA ALA A 99 -16.70 2.26 -18.92
C ALA A 99 -16.09 1.09 -18.13
N TYR A 100 -14.78 1.13 -17.88
CA TYR A 100 -14.08 0.13 -17.07
C TYR A 100 -14.58 0.11 -15.62
N LEU A 101 -14.69 1.27 -14.98
CA LEU A 101 -15.20 1.39 -13.61
C LEU A 101 -16.65 0.92 -13.51
N ARG A 102 -17.50 1.20 -14.50
CA ARG A 102 -18.89 0.72 -14.52
C ARG A 102 -19.00 -0.79 -14.49
N ARG A 103 -18.17 -1.49 -15.26
CA ARG A 103 -18.19 -2.97 -15.35
C ARG A 103 -17.58 -3.65 -14.12
N ASN A 104 -16.72 -2.95 -13.38
CA ASN A 104 -15.88 -3.55 -12.34
C ASN A 104 -16.10 -2.97 -10.93
N ALA A 105 -17.02 -2.01 -10.79
CA ALA A 105 -17.52 -1.53 -9.50
C ALA A 105 -18.19 -2.66 -8.71
N ARG A 106 -18.35 -2.47 -7.40
CA ARG A 106 -19.09 -3.43 -6.56
C ARG A 106 -20.59 -3.41 -6.84
#